data_AF-E6QXE5-F1
#
_entry.id   AF-E6QXE5-F1
#
_cell.length_a   1.000
_cell.length_b   1.000
_cell.length_c   1.000
_cell.angle_alpha   90.00
_cell.angle_beta   90.00
_cell.angle_gamma   90.00
#
_symmetry.space_group_name_H-M   'P 1'
#
loop_
_entity.id
_entity.type
_entity.pdbx_description
1 polymer ?
#
loop_
_entity_poly.entity_id
_entity_poly.type
_entity_poly.pdbx_seq_one_letter_code
_entity_poly.pdbx_strand_id
1 'polypeptide(L)'
;MLVHSSLQKDIVTLNRRYLLLIKQMAAEKHPLLPASTPKSLIKNVQNMTLEEIDQLSEDMIAPCFYMNIGEAVFNQMEEQKSGAHRKAYMANVLVTQLQEDGKR
;
A
#
# COMPACT_ATOMS: atom_id res chain seq x y z
N MET A 1 13.78 -29.45 -9.29
CA MET A 1 12.89 -28.42 -9.87
C MET A 1 13.32 -27.08 -9.30
N LEU A 2 14.11 -26.30 -10.04
CA LEU A 2 14.63 -25.00 -9.57
C LEU A 2 14.11 -23.89 -10.50
N VAL A 3 12.82 -23.62 -10.37
CA VAL A 3 12.20 -22.36 -10.81
C VAL A 3 11.50 -21.81 -9.58
N HIS A 4 12.28 -21.35 -8.59
CA HIS A 4 11.77 -20.31 -7.70
C HIS A 4 11.73 -19.04 -8.55
N SER A 5 10.58 -18.89 -9.21
CA SER A 5 10.29 -18.03 -10.36
C SER A 5 10.63 -16.57 -10.09
N SER A 6 10.95 -15.81 -11.16
CA SER A 6 11.05 -14.34 -11.10
C SER A 6 9.91 -13.74 -10.26
N LEU A 7 8.71 -14.28 -10.44
CA LEU A 7 7.51 -13.87 -9.73
C LEU A 7 7.64 -13.94 -8.20
N GLN A 8 8.20 -15.01 -7.63
CA GLN A 8 8.36 -15.09 -6.17
C GLN A 8 9.29 -13.99 -5.67
N LYS A 9 10.39 -13.72 -6.39
CA LYS A 9 11.31 -12.63 -6.04
C LYS A 9 10.64 -11.25 -6.16
N ASP A 10 9.79 -11.08 -7.17
CA ASP A 10 9.02 -9.86 -7.39
C ASP A 10 8.01 -9.65 -6.25
N ILE A 11 7.32 -10.71 -5.82
CA ILE A 11 6.39 -10.69 -4.67
C ILE A 11 7.12 -10.29 -3.40
N VAL A 12 8.24 -10.95 -3.07
CA VAL A 12 9.04 -10.62 -1.87
C VAL A 12 9.50 -9.17 -1.91
N THR A 13 10.05 -8.72 -3.05
CA THR A 13 10.52 -7.34 -3.23
C THR A 13 9.39 -6.34 -3.01
N LEU A 14 8.21 -6.63 -3.55
CA LEU A 14 7.05 -5.76 -3.47
C LEU A 14 6.49 -5.69 -2.04
N ASN A 15 6.39 -6.82 -1.35
CA ASN A 15 5.98 -6.91 0.05
C ASN A 15 6.91 -6.10 0.94
N ARG A 16 8.22 -6.30 0.79
CA ARG A 16 9.25 -5.56 1.52
C ARG A 16 9.10 -4.05 1.31
N ARG A 17 8.94 -3.62 0.06
CA ARG A 17 8.78 -2.19 -0.28
C ARG A 17 7.52 -1.58 0.33
N TYR A 18 6.40 -2.30 0.29
CA TYR A 18 5.15 -1.86 0.88
C TYR A 18 5.25 -1.67 2.40
N LEU A 19 5.81 -2.66 3.11
CA LEU A 19 5.99 -2.59 4.56
C LEU A 19 6.94 -1.44 4.97
N LEU A 20 8.04 -1.26 4.24
CA LEU A 20 8.95 -0.14 4.46
C LEU A 20 8.27 1.22 4.24
N LEU A 21 7.45 1.33 3.19
CA LEU A 21 6.71 2.55 2.91
C LEU A 21 5.73 2.89 4.04
N ILE A 22 4.98 1.91 4.55
CA ILE A 22 4.10 2.11 5.72
C ILE A 22 4.90 2.61 6.91
N LYS A 23 6.05 1.99 7.22
CA LYS A 23 6.90 2.38 8.34
C LYS A 23 7.40 3.83 8.21
N GLN A 24 7.84 4.22 7.01
CA GLN A 24 8.28 5.59 6.71
C GLN A 24 7.13 6.59 6.83
N MET A 25 5.99 6.30 6.21
CA MET A 25 4.79 7.15 6.31
C MET A 25 4.32 7.29 7.76
N ALA A 26 4.44 6.25 8.59
CA ALA A 26 4.08 6.29 10.00
C ALA A 26 5.04 7.19 10.80
N ALA A 27 6.34 7.07 10.55
CA ALA A 27 7.38 7.91 11.17
C ALA A 27 7.19 9.39 10.82
N GLU A 28 6.81 9.69 9.57
CA GLU A 28 6.54 11.04 9.07
C GLU A 28 5.14 11.57 9.42
N LYS A 29 4.28 10.75 10.06
CA LYS A 29 2.87 11.07 10.33
C LYS A 29 2.13 11.50 9.06
N HIS A 30 2.39 10.81 7.94
CA HIS A 30 1.86 11.17 6.64
C HIS A 30 0.32 11.17 6.66
N PRO A 31 -0.35 12.26 6.23
CA PRO A 31 -1.79 12.45 6.44
C PRO A 31 -2.66 11.43 5.71
N LEU A 32 -2.17 10.86 4.61
CA LEU A 32 -2.90 9.84 3.83
C LEU A 32 -2.64 8.39 4.29
N LEU A 33 -1.74 8.16 5.26
CA LEU A 33 -1.47 6.79 5.73
C LEU A 33 -2.72 6.08 6.29
N PRO A 34 -3.55 6.73 7.14
CA PRO A 34 -4.76 6.08 7.64
C PRO A 34 -5.74 5.71 6.52
N ALA A 35 -5.68 6.42 5.38
CA ALA A 35 -6.53 6.19 4.22
C ALA A 35 -6.09 5.03 3.35
N SER A 36 -4.78 4.79 3.30
CA SER A 36 -4.20 3.79 2.41
C SER A 36 -3.93 2.44 3.09
N THR A 37 -3.95 2.40 4.42
CA THR A 37 -3.48 1.24 5.18
C THR A 37 -4.31 1.02 6.46
N PRO A 38 -4.72 -0.22 6.78
CA PRO A 38 -5.43 -0.52 8.02
C PRO A 38 -4.66 -0.11 9.28
N LYS A 39 -5.37 0.44 10.29
CA LYS A 39 -4.77 0.90 11.56
C LYS A 39 -3.98 -0.20 12.30
N SER A 40 -4.48 -1.44 12.27
CA SER A 40 -3.79 -2.60 12.86
C SER A 40 -2.45 -2.87 12.20
N LEU A 41 -2.42 -2.81 10.86
CA LEU A 41 -1.20 -3.01 10.08
C LEU A 41 -0.19 -1.88 10.33
N ILE A 42 -0.64 -0.62 10.34
CA ILE A 42 0.22 0.54 10.66
C ILE A 42 0.90 0.35 12.02
N LYS A 43 0.12 0.01 13.05
CA LYS A 43 0.63 -0.18 14.42
C LYS A 43 1.67 -1.29 14.50
N ASN A 44 1.45 -2.40 13.80
CA ASN A 44 2.38 -3.53 13.79
C ASN A 44 3.68 -3.16 13.06
N VAL A 45 3.58 -2.66 11.83
CA VAL A 45 4.72 -2.34 10.96
C VAL A 45 5.58 -1.20 11.53
N GLN A 46 4.96 -0.22 12.19
CA GLN A 46 5.68 0.87 12.83
C GLN A 46 6.72 0.37 13.84
N ASN A 47 6.44 -0.71 14.55
CA ASN A 47 7.31 -1.26 15.59
C ASN A 47 8.29 -2.34 15.09
N MET A 48 8.14 -2.82 13.86
CA MET A 48 8.99 -3.90 13.31
C MET A 48 10.43 -3.45 13.06
N THR A 49 11.42 -4.30 13.27
CA THR A 49 12.79 -4.07 12.79
C THR A 49 12.89 -4.29 11.27
N LEU A 50 14.05 -3.98 10.69
CA LEU A 50 14.28 -4.25 9.27
C LEU A 50 14.33 -5.76 9.00
N GLU A 51 14.93 -6.52 9.92
CA GLU A 51 15.02 -7.98 9.85
C GLU A 51 13.63 -8.62 9.92
N GLU A 52 12.73 -8.13 10.78
CA GLU A 52 11.36 -8.62 10.86
C GLU A 52 10.56 -8.32 9.58
N ILE A 53 10.79 -7.17 8.95
CA ILE A 53 10.18 -6.83 7.66
C ILE A 53 10.71 -7.75 6.55
N ASP A 54 12.01 -8.01 6.53
CA ASP A 54 12.64 -8.86 5.54
C ASP A 54 12.12 -10.30 5.65
N GLN A 55 12.10 -10.85 6.86
CA GLN A 55 11.55 -12.19 7.13
C GLN A 55 10.07 -12.28 6.74
N LEU A 56 9.25 -11.30 7.16
CA LEU A 56 7.83 -11.29 6.83
C LEU A 56 7.61 -11.21 5.31
N SER A 57 8.43 -10.45 4.59
CA SER A 57 8.33 -10.33 3.13
C SER A 57 8.64 -11.64 2.40
N GLU A 58 9.57 -12.43 2.93
CA GLU A 58 9.96 -13.75 2.40
C GLU A 58 8.91 -14.83 2.68
N ASP A 59 8.29 -14.79 3.86
CA ASP A 59 7.25 -15.75 4.27
C ASP A 59 5.93 -15.56 3.51
N MET A 60 5.71 -14.40 2.91
CA MET A 60 4.52 -14.09 2.14
C MET A 60 4.59 -14.67 0.72
N ILE A 61 3.63 -15.55 0.41
CA ILE A 61 3.49 -16.16 -0.92
C ILE A 61 2.71 -15.29 -1.93
N ALA A 62 2.22 -14.13 -1.50
CA ALA A 62 1.41 -13.22 -2.31
C ALA A 62 1.68 -11.75 -1.92
N PRO A 63 1.33 -10.78 -2.80
CA PRO A 63 1.34 -9.37 -2.46
C PRO A 63 0.50 -9.09 -1.20
N CYS A 64 1.08 -8.41 -0.21
CA CYS A 64 0.44 -8.10 1.07
C CYS A 64 -0.37 -6.81 1.08
N PHE A 65 -0.61 -6.25 -0.09
CA PHE A 65 -1.46 -5.09 -0.32
C PHE A 65 -2.51 -5.44 -1.37
N TYR A 66 -3.68 -4.83 -1.25
CA TYR A 66 -4.69 -4.85 -2.29
C TYR A 66 -4.94 -3.41 -2.74
N MET A 67 -5.00 -3.20 -4.04
CA MET A 67 -5.38 -1.90 -4.58
C MET A 67 -6.89 -1.76 -4.45
N ASN A 68 -7.35 -0.95 -3.50
CA ASN A 68 -8.78 -0.65 -3.33
C ASN A 68 -9.24 0.45 -4.31
N ILE A 69 -8.89 0.31 -5.60
CA ILE A 69 -9.30 1.26 -6.63
C ILE A 69 -10.21 0.51 -7.58
N GLY A 70 -11.50 0.84 -7.58
CA GLY A 70 -12.45 0.28 -8.52
C GLY A 70 -12.12 0.71 -9.96
N GLU A 71 -12.51 -0.09 -10.94
CA GLU A 71 -12.25 0.16 -12.36
C GLU A 71 -12.65 1.57 -12.82
N ALA A 72 -13.83 2.05 -12.40
CA ALA A 72 -14.29 3.40 -12.72
C ALA A 72 -13.34 4.50 -12.20
N VAL A 73 -12.78 4.31 -11.00
CA VAL A 73 -11.83 5.25 -10.40
C VAL A 73 -10.49 5.19 -11.14
N PHE A 74 -10.04 3.98 -11.49
CA PHE A 74 -8.83 3.78 -12.28
C PHE A 74 -8.91 4.45 -13.65
N ASN A 75 -10.03 4.25 -14.37
CA ASN A 75 -10.25 4.86 -15.68
C ASN A 75 -10.27 6.39 -15.58
N GLN A 76 -10.94 6.95 -14.57
CA GLN A 76 -10.91 8.39 -14.33
C GLN A 76 -9.51 8.92 -14.01
N MET A 77 -8.67 8.18 -13.28
CA MET A 77 -7.27 8.58 -13.08
C MET A 77 -6.47 8.59 -14.39
N GLU A 78 -6.69 7.61 -15.25
CA GLU A 78 -6.00 7.46 -16.53
C GLU A 78 -6.33 8.65 -17.45
N GLU A 79 -7.59 9.07 -17.47
CA GLU A 79 -8.08 10.22 -18.22
C GLU A 79 -7.49 11.57 -17.74
N GLN A 80 -7.04 11.67 -16.48
CA GLN A 80 -6.35 12.86 -15.97
C GLN A 80 -4.96 12.96 -16.60
N LYS A 81 -4.82 13.82 -17.62
CA LYS A 81 -3.59 13.99 -18.41
C LYS A 81 -2.42 14.64 -17.67
N SER A 82 -2.69 15.38 -16.58
CA SER A 82 -1.64 16.07 -15.82
C SER A 82 -1.37 15.40 -14.47
N GLY A 83 -0.09 15.34 -14.10
CA GLY A 83 0.34 14.70 -12.85
C GLY A 83 -0.23 15.38 -11.59
N ALA A 84 -0.47 16.70 -11.63
CA ALA A 84 -1.06 17.42 -10.50
C ALA A 84 -2.54 17.06 -10.29
N HIS A 85 -3.35 17.04 -11.37
CA HIS A 85 -4.77 16.68 -11.28
C HIS A 85 -4.96 15.21 -10.91
N ARG A 86 -4.12 14.31 -11.44
CA ARG A 86 -4.16 12.89 -11.07
C ARG A 86 -3.84 12.65 -9.60
N LYS A 87 -2.84 13.37 -9.05
CA LYS A 87 -2.49 13.31 -7.61
C LYS A 87 -3.64 13.82 -6.74
N ALA A 88 -4.23 14.96 -7.10
CA ALA A 88 -5.35 15.53 -6.35
C ALA A 88 -6.58 14.60 -6.37
N TYR A 89 -6.90 14.03 -7.54
CA TYR A 89 -7.98 13.06 -7.67
C TYR A 89 -7.74 11.83 -6.78
N MET A 90 -6.53 11.29 -6.75
CA MET A 90 -6.18 10.16 -5.87
C MET A 90 -6.28 10.48 -4.38
N ALA A 91 -5.81 11.65 -3.96
CA ALA A 91 -5.98 12.07 -2.57
C ALA A 91 -7.47 12.15 -2.20
N ASN A 92 -8.32 12.67 -3.10
CA ASN A 92 -9.75 12.78 -2.86
C ASN A 92 -10.42 11.41 -2.76
N VAL A 93 -10.13 10.47 -3.66
CA VAL A 93 -10.66 9.10 -3.61
C VAL A 93 -10.33 8.43 -2.27
N LEU A 94 -9.06 8.50 -1.85
CA LEU A 94 -8.61 7.89 -0.60
C LEU A 94 -9.31 8.52 0.62
N VAL A 95 -9.50 9.84 0.63
CA VAL A 95 -10.22 10.53 1.69
C VAL A 95 -11.72 10.16 1.70
N THR A 96 -12.35 10.01 0.55
CA THR A 96 -13.75 9.57 0.46
C THR A 96 -13.92 8.15 1.02
N GLN A 97 -13.01 7.24 0.68
CA GLN A 97 -13.04 5.86 1.21
C GLN A 97 -12.92 5.81 2.73
N LEU A 98 -12.07 6.65 3.33
CA LEU A 98 -11.99 6.81 4.79
C LEU A 98 -13.32 7.22 5.43
N GLN A 99 -14.05 8.12 4.78
CA GLN A 99 -15.33 8.62 5.29
C GLN A 99 -16.44 7.57 5.20
N GLU A 100 -16.35 6.66 4.24
CA GLU A 100 -17.29 5.55 4.07
C GLU A 100 -17.00 4.39 5.01
N ASP A 101 -15.72 4.02 5.21
CA ASP A 101 -15.31 2.95 6.13
C ASP A 101 -15.52 3.33 7.61
N GLY A 102 -15.44 4.62 7.95
CA GLY A 102 -15.76 5.11 9.31
C GLY A 102 -17.26 5.06 9.67
N LYS A 103 -18.14 4.67 8.75
CA LYS A 103 -19.59 4.51 8.96
C LYS A 103 -20.03 3.05 9.12
N ARG A 104 -19.11 2.09 9.05
CA ARG A 104 -19.38 0.65 9.24
C ARG A 104 -19.02 0.19 10.65
#